data_AF-A0A937V6E2-F1
#
_entry.id   AF-A0A937V6E2-F1
#
_cell.length_a   1.000
_cell.length_b   1.000
_cell.length_c   1.000
_cell.angle_alpha   90.00
_cell.angle_beta   90.00
_cell.angle_gamma   90.00
#
_symmetry.space_group_name_H-M   'P 1'
#
loop_
_entity.id
_entity.type
_entity.pdbx_description
1 polymer ?
#
loop_
_entity_poly.entity_id
_entity_poly.type
_entity_poly.pdbx_seq_one_letter_code
_entity_poly.pdbx_strand_id
1 'polypeptide(L)'
;ELIGMGASGVIFEDQTWPKRCGHMRGKSVVETEEHIQKIKAAVEARSNKHIMIIARTDSLATHSVDEAIRRGNLYREAGADLIFVDAPNSKEELRRIASGIKAPVVVNMIEGGRTPLLPLDELKEMGFVSVGYPLTGIYSAARALAEAFDHLLEEGNSMAMLDKMMQFDEFSSVVGLEEKYGLDEKYRV
;
A
#
# COMPACT_ATOMS: atom_id res chain seq x y z
N GLU A 1 -19.82 0.45 2.11
CA GLU A 1 -19.36 -0.87 2.59
C GLU A 1 -18.08 -0.79 3.41
N LEU A 2 -16.95 -0.32 2.84
CA LEU A 2 -15.65 -0.22 3.54
C LEU A 2 -15.73 0.41 4.94
N ILE A 3 -16.50 1.49 5.10
CA ILE A 3 -16.67 2.14 6.40
C ILE A 3 -17.35 1.20 7.42
N GLY A 4 -18.35 0.43 6.99
CA GLY A 4 -19.04 -0.54 7.85
C GLY A 4 -18.15 -1.76 8.20
N MET A 5 -17.11 -2.02 7.40
CA MET A 5 -16.11 -3.06 7.67
C MET A 5 -14.95 -2.56 8.56
N GLY A 6 -14.95 -1.29 8.97
CA GLY A 6 -13.90 -0.71 9.81
C GLY A 6 -12.64 -0.25 9.06
N ALA A 7 -12.71 -0.02 7.75
CA ALA A 7 -11.58 0.49 6.99
C ALA A 7 -11.23 1.94 7.39
N SER A 8 -9.95 2.21 7.66
CA SER A 8 -9.45 3.55 8.03
C SER A 8 -9.13 4.45 6.82
N GLY A 9 -9.03 3.88 5.62
CA GLY A 9 -8.74 4.63 4.40
C GLY A 9 -9.11 3.87 3.13
N VAL A 10 -9.24 4.61 2.04
CA VAL A 10 -9.52 4.09 0.71
C VAL A 10 -8.71 4.87 -0.34
N ILE A 11 -8.15 4.14 -1.31
CA ILE A 11 -7.43 4.73 -2.44
C ILE A 11 -8.35 4.71 -3.66
N PHE A 12 -8.59 5.87 -4.25
CA PHE A 12 -9.22 6.00 -5.57
C PHE A 12 -8.14 6.34 -6.58
N GLU A 13 -8.12 5.67 -7.73
CA GLU A 13 -7.14 5.91 -8.78
C GLU A 13 -7.78 6.40 -10.09
N ASP A 14 -7.02 7.17 -10.87
CA ASP A 14 -7.46 7.74 -12.14
C ASP A 14 -7.23 6.82 -13.34
N GLN A 15 -6.86 5.56 -13.13
CA GLN A 15 -6.65 4.61 -14.22
C GLN A 15 -7.97 4.18 -14.89
N THR A 16 -7.97 4.05 -16.22
CA THR A 16 -9.09 3.46 -16.97
C THR A 16 -9.22 1.95 -16.68
N TRP A 17 -10.41 1.38 -16.85
CA TRP A 17 -10.61 -0.08 -16.77
C TRP A 17 -10.29 -0.74 -18.12
N PRO A 18 -9.52 -1.86 -18.19
CA PRO A 18 -8.85 -2.60 -17.12
C PRO A 18 -7.68 -1.87 -16.49
N LYS A 19 -7.67 -1.92 -15.17
CA LYS A 19 -6.57 -1.46 -14.35
C LYS A 19 -5.37 -2.39 -14.52
N ARG A 20 -4.19 -1.81 -14.48
CA ARG A 20 -2.87 -2.43 -14.56
C ARG A 20 -2.06 -1.98 -13.35
N CYS A 21 -1.17 -2.85 -12.88
CA CYS A 21 -0.24 -2.49 -11.82
C CYS A 21 0.61 -1.29 -12.25
N GLY A 22 0.86 -0.38 -11.31
CA GLY A 22 1.59 0.87 -11.51
C GLY A 22 2.95 0.73 -12.20
N HIS A 23 3.61 -0.41 -12.00
CA HIS A 23 4.92 -0.70 -12.58
C HIS A 23 4.86 -1.36 -13.98
N MET A 24 3.68 -1.73 -14.48
CA MET A 24 3.47 -2.34 -15.80
C MET A 24 3.42 -1.31 -16.95
N ARG A 25 3.53 -1.77 -18.20
CA ARG A 25 3.37 -0.93 -19.41
C ARG A 25 1.90 -0.84 -19.83
N GLY A 26 1.57 0.18 -20.64
CA GLY A 26 0.25 0.33 -21.26
C GLY A 26 -0.83 0.84 -20.31
N LYS A 27 -0.45 1.65 -19.31
CA LYS A 27 -1.40 2.35 -18.45
C LYS A 27 -2.09 3.46 -19.25
N SER A 28 -3.33 3.77 -18.89
CA SER A 28 -4.07 4.92 -19.38
C SER A 28 -4.88 5.47 -18.23
N VAL A 29 -5.07 6.78 -18.21
CA VAL A 29 -5.82 7.48 -17.16
C VAL A 29 -7.03 8.16 -17.77
N VAL A 30 -8.08 8.32 -16.96
CA VAL A 30 -9.27 9.08 -17.33
C VAL A 30 -8.95 10.57 -17.37
N GLU A 31 -9.88 11.35 -17.93
CA GLU A 31 -9.81 12.80 -17.87
C GLU A 31 -9.78 13.28 -16.41
N THR A 32 -9.10 14.41 -16.19
CA THR A 32 -8.86 14.92 -14.82
C THR A 32 -10.18 15.16 -14.10
N GLU A 33 -11.15 15.72 -14.82
CA GLU A 33 -12.48 16.08 -14.36
C GLU A 33 -13.27 14.85 -13.91
N GLU A 34 -13.11 13.72 -14.59
CA GLU A 34 -13.79 12.48 -14.21
C GLU A 34 -13.30 11.99 -12.84
N HIS A 35 -11.97 12.00 -12.62
CA HIS A 35 -11.42 11.58 -11.33
C HIS A 35 -11.76 12.56 -10.20
N ILE A 36 -11.83 13.86 -10.49
CA ILE A 36 -12.34 14.87 -9.55
C ILE A 36 -13.76 14.53 -9.10
N GLN A 37 -14.66 14.14 -10.00
CA GLN A 37 -16.03 13.75 -9.62
C GLN A 37 -16.04 12.49 -8.75
N LYS A 38 -15.18 11.51 -9.02
CA LYS A 38 -15.03 10.30 -8.17
C LYS A 38 -14.61 10.66 -6.75
N ILE A 39 -13.65 11.57 -6.59
CA ILE A 39 -13.21 12.04 -5.27
C ILE A 39 -14.34 12.78 -4.55
N LYS A 40 -15.03 13.72 -5.23
CA LYS A 40 -16.16 14.45 -4.64
C LYS A 40 -17.27 13.51 -4.17
N ALA A 41 -17.62 12.52 -4.98
CA ALA A 41 -18.59 11.50 -4.61
C ALA A 41 -18.14 10.68 -3.40
N ALA A 42 -16.85 10.34 -3.30
CA ALA A 42 -16.30 9.65 -2.13
C ALA A 42 -16.35 10.53 -0.87
N VAL A 43 -16.03 11.82 -0.99
CA VAL A 43 -16.10 12.81 0.11
C VAL A 43 -17.54 12.97 0.60
N GLU A 44 -18.50 13.06 -0.32
CA GLU A 44 -19.93 13.12 0.00
C GLU A 44 -20.38 11.85 0.73
N ALA A 45 -20.03 10.67 0.21
CA ALA A 45 -20.38 9.38 0.80
C ALA A 45 -19.74 9.15 2.19
N ARG A 46 -18.54 9.70 2.42
CA ARG A 46 -17.88 9.68 3.73
C ARG A 46 -18.68 10.44 4.78
N SER A 47 -19.29 11.58 4.41
CA SER A 47 -19.98 12.48 5.34
C SER A 47 -19.07 12.79 6.56
N ASN A 48 -19.54 12.61 7.79
CA ASN A 48 -18.79 12.89 9.03
C ASN A 48 -18.01 11.67 9.57
N LYS A 49 -17.82 10.61 8.78
CA LYS A 49 -17.15 9.38 9.24
C LYS A 49 -15.63 9.48 9.09
N HIS A 50 -14.91 8.86 10.01
CA HIS A 50 -13.45 8.86 10.04
C HIS A 50 -12.86 7.83 9.09
N ILE A 51 -12.79 8.16 7.80
CA ILE A 51 -12.07 7.41 6.78
C ILE A 51 -11.27 8.37 5.89
N MET A 52 -10.00 8.03 5.62
CA MET A 52 -9.13 8.81 4.76
C MET A 52 -9.41 8.50 3.28
N ILE A 53 -9.54 9.54 2.46
CA ILE A 53 -9.67 9.44 1.01
C ILE A 53 -8.32 9.81 0.40
N ILE A 54 -7.69 8.82 -0.20
CA ILE A 54 -6.40 8.98 -0.87
C ILE A 54 -6.67 9.01 -2.38
N ALA A 55 -6.25 10.09 -3.04
CA ALA A 55 -6.31 10.18 -4.49
C ALA A 55 -4.99 9.74 -5.08
N ARG A 56 -5.04 8.68 -5.89
CA ARG A 56 -3.91 8.13 -6.62
C ARG A 56 -3.96 8.58 -8.08
N THR A 57 -2.83 9.05 -8.59
CA THR A 57 -2.65 9.30 -10.03
C THR A 57 -1.60 8.38 -10.63
N ASP A 58 -1.95 7.75 -11.74
CA ASP A 58 -1.05 6.99 -12.61
C ASP A 58 -0.55 7.82 -13.80
N SER A 59 -0.87 9.11 -13.83
CA SER A 59 -0.58 10.00 -14.95
C SER A 59 0.90 10.25 -15.19
N LEU A 60 1.77 10.02 -14.20
CA LEU A 60 3.21 10.20 -14.35
C LEU A 60 3.77 9.34 -15.48
N ALA A 61 3.35 8.08 -15.56
CA ALA A 61 3.85 7.13 -16.56
C ALA A 61 3.25 7.33 -17.96
N THR A 62 2.15 8.09 -18.07
CA THR A 62 1.41 8.31 -19.32
C THR A 62 1.57 9.73 -19.86
N HIS A 63 1.91 10.68 -18.99
CA HIS A 63 2.07 12.11 -19.29
C HIS A 63 3.43 12.59 -18.77
N SER A 64 3.46 13.31 -17.66
CA SER A 64 4.66 13.90 -17.06
C SER A 64 4.50 14.09 -15.55
N VAL A 65 5.62 14.39 -14.88
CA VAL A 65 5.61 14.75 -13.45
C VAL A 65 4.85 16.04 -13.19
N ASP A 66 4.92 17.02 -14.09
CA ASP A 66 4.17 18.27 -13.97
C ASP A 66 2.66 18.04 -14.06
N GLU A 67 2.23 17.15 -14.95
CA GLU A 67 0.83 16.75 -15.06
C GLU A 67 0.36 15.97 -13.83
N ALA A 68 1.18 15.07 -13.30
CA ALA A 68 0.87 14.35 -12.06
C ALA A 68 0.73 15.30 -10.85
N ILE A 69 1.62 16.31 -10.74
CA ILE A 69 1.55 17.34 -9.71
C ILE A 69 0.28 18.20 -9.89
N ARG A 70 -0.03 18.63 -11.12
CA ARG A 70 -1.25 19.40 -11.41
C ARG A 70 -2.50 18.64 -11.00
N ARG A 71 -2.61 17.37 -11.41
CA ARG A 71 -3.72 16.47 -11.01
C ARG A 71 -3.78 16.29 -9.50
N GLY A 72 -2.66 16.03 -8.85
CA GLY A 72 -2.58 15.88 -7.40
C GLY A 72 -3.14 17.09 -6.63
N ASN A 73 -2.80 18.30 -7.07
CA ASN A 73 -3.33 19.54 -6.48
C ASN A 73 -4.85 19.68 -6.71
N LEU A 74 -5.35 19.39 -7.91
CA LEU A 74 -6.78 19.42 -8.20
C LEU A 74 -7.56 18.36 -7.40
N TYR A 75 -6.96 17.19 -7.18
CA TYR A 75 -7.54 16.12 -6.37
C TYR A 75 -7.61 16.51 -4.89
N ARG A 76 -6.60 17.26 -4.41
CA ARG A 76 -6.65 17.88 -3.08
C ARG A 76 -7.79 18.90 -2.99
N GLU A 77 -7.95 19.78 -3.97
CA GLU A 77 -9.06 20.74 -4.03
C GLU A 77 -10.43 20.05 -4.07
N ALA A 78 -10.51 18.87 -4.68
CA ALA A 78 -11.71 18.04 -4.71
C ALA A 78 -12.05 17.38 -3.36
N GLY A 79 -11.14 17.46 -2.37
CA GLY A 79 -11.34 16.98 -1.00
C GLY A 79 -10.59 15.71 -0.62
N ALA A 80 -9.63 15.25 -1.44
CA ALA A 80 -8.74 14.16 -1.04
C ALA A 80 -7.87 14.58 0.16
N ASP A 81 -7.69 13.67 1.12
CA ASP A 81 -6.90 13.92 2.33
C ASP A 81 -5.40 13.74 2.08
N LEU A 82 -5.04 12.74 1.28
CA LEU A 82 -3.66 12.50 0.84
C LEU A 82 -3.59 12.27 -0.68
N ILE A 83 -2.42 12.54 -1.25
CA ILE A 83 -2.15 12.32 -2.66
C ILE A 83 -1.06 11.26 -2.84
N PHE A 84 -1.28 10.34 -3.77
CA PHE A 84 -0.34 9.29 -4.13
C PHE A 84 -0.03 9.37 -5.64
N VAL A 85 1.19 9.77 -6.00
CA VAL A 85 1.65 9.66 -7.39
C VAL A 85 2.32 8.31 -7.59
N ASP A 86 1.81 7.53 -8.53
CA ASP A 86 2.28 6.17 -8.78
C ASP A 86 3.56 6.11 -9.63
N ALA A 87 4.46 5.20 -9.24
CA ALA A 87 5.69 4.83 -9.91
C ALA A 87 6.66 5.97 -10.31
N PRO A 88 7.00 6.93 -9.43
CA PRO A 88 8.16 7.81 -9.64
C PRO A 88 9.40 6.98 -9.92
N ASN A 89 10.18 7.32 -10.95
CA ASN A 89 11.31 6.51 -11.42
C ASN A 89 12.67 6.98 -10.89
N SER A 90 12.71 8.10 -10.16
CA SER A 90 13.96 8.68 -9.66
C SER A 90 13.74 9.47 -8.36
N LYS A 91 14.84 9.69 -7.62
CA LYS A 91 14.84 10.57 -6.44
C LYS A 91 14.43 12.00 -6.79
N GLU A 92 14.76 12.45 -7.99
CA GLU A 92 14.41 13.80 -8.45
C GLU A 92 12.90 13.95 -8.66
N GLU A 93 12.26 12.98 -9.32
CA GLU A 93 10.80 12.97 -9.44
C GLU A 93 10.12 12.92 -8.07
N LEU A 94 10.61 12.10 -7.14
CA LEU A 94 10.10 12.03 -5.77
C LEU A 94 10.15 13.41 -5.07
N ARG A 95 11.27 14.13 -5.17
CA ARG A 95 11.42 15.49 -4.61
C ARG A 95 10.49 16.50 -5.28
N ARG A 96 10.36 16.45 -6.60
CA ARG A 96 9.44 17.32 -7.35
C ARG A 96 7.99 17.08 -6.95
N ILE A 97 7.59 15.82 -6.78
CA ILE A 97 6.25 15.43 -6.35
C ILE A 97 5.98 15.96 -4.94
N ALA A 98 6.88 15.67 -4.00
CA ALA A 98 6.70 16.05 -2.60
C ALA A 98 6.66 17.58 -2.38
N SER A 99 7.44 18.35 -3.16
CA SER A 99 7.44 19.82 -3.08
C SER A 99 6.34 20.50 -3.90
N GLY A 100 5.94 19.89 -5.03
CA GLY A 100 4.97 20.45 -5.98
C GLY A 100 3.52 20.27 -5.55
N ILE A 101 3.20 19.21 -4.82
CA ILE A 101 1.84 18.92 -4.35
C ILE A 101 1.61 19.62 -3.00
N LYS A 102 0.57 20.45 -2.93
CA LYS A 102 0.18 21.22 -1.73
C LYS A 102 -0.77 20.41 -0.84
N ALA A 103 -0.36 19.18 -0.54
CA ALA A 103 -1.09 18.22 0.28
C ALA A 103 -0.12 17.20 0.90
N PRO A 104 -0.52 16.48 1.97
CA PRO A 104 0.24 15.33 2.44
C PRO A 104 0.36 14.26 1.33
N VAL A 105 1.59 13.84 1.04
CA VAL A 105 1.87 12.87 -0.01
C VAL A 105 2.26 11.51 0.55
N VAL A 106 1.86 10.46 -0.17
CA VAL A 106 2.15 9.05 0.11
C VAL A 106 3.04 8.51 -1.00
N VAL A 107 3.92 7.57 -0.64
CA VAL A 107 4.76 6.84 -1.59
C VAL A 107 4.72 5.35 -1.26
N ASN A 108 4.84 4.50 -2.28
CA ASN A 108 5.04 3.08 -2.09
C ASN A 108 6.48 2.68 -2.45
N MET A 109 7.08 1.87 -1.61
CA MET A 109 8.33 1.17 -1.85
C MET A 109 7.98 -0.27 -2.25
N ILE A 110 8.18 -0.59 -3.53
CA ILE A 110 7.91 -1.93 -4.08
C ILE A 110 9.23 -2.51 -4.58
N GLU A 111 9.61 -3.67 -4.05
CA GLU A 111 10.80 -4.41 -4.46
C GLU A 111 10.65 -4.88 -5.91
N GLY A 112 11.68 -4.62 -6.74
CA GLY A 112 11.62 -4.92 -8.18
C GLY A 112 10.71 -4.00 -9.00
N GLY A 113 10.14 -2.96 -8.38
CA GLY A 113 9.40 -1.91 -9.06
C GLY A 113 10.30 -0.90 -9.79
N ARG A 114 9.67 0.14 -10.35
CA ARG A 114 10.38 1.25 -11.02
C ARG A 114 10.93 2.29 -10.05
N THR A 115 10.28 2.44 -8.89
CA THR A 115 10.65 3.45 -7.90
C THR A 115 11.88 2.99 -7.14
N PRO A 116 12.94 3.82 -7.03
CA PRO A 116 14.11 3.45 -6.26
C PRO A 116 13.70 3.26 -4.80
N LEU A 117 14.15 2.16 -4.18
CA LEU A 117 13.95 1.92 -2.75
C LEU A 117 14.79 2.92 -1.95
N LEU A 118 14.16 3.64 -1.03
CA LEU A 118 14.81 4.63 -0.18
C LEU A 118 14.57 4.32 1.30
N PRO A 119 15.53 4.66 2.20
CA PRO A 119 15.30 4.62 3.64
C PRO A 119 14.16 5.55 4.07
N LEU A 120 13.46 5.19 5.16
CA LEU A 120 12.38 6.00 5.71
C LEU A 120 12.81 7.43 6.06
N ASP A 121 14.03 7.61 6.59
CA ASP A 121 14.54 8.93 6.94
C ASP A 121 14.69 9.83 5.71
N GLU A 122 15.17 9.29 4.59
CA GLU A 122 15.28 10.05 3.33
C GLU A 122 13.89 10.43 2.78
N LEU A 123 12.91 9.53 2.85
CA LEU A 123 11.53 9.80 2.42
C LEU A 123 10.86 10.86 3.31
N LYS A 124 11.11 10.79 4.62
CA LYS A 124 10.61 11.77 5.59
C LYS A 124 11.23 13.15 5.34
N GLU A 125 12.54 13.22 5.10
CA GLU A 125 13.23 14.47 4.74
C GLU A 125 12.69 15.09 3.45
N MET A 126 12.28 14.27 2.47
CA MET A 126 11.63 14.74 1.25
C MET A 126 10.21 15.29 1.48
N GLY A 127 9.54 14.93 2.58
CA GLY A 127 8.19 15.39 2.93
C GLY A 127 7.07 14.36 2.76
N PHE A 128 7.40 13.07 2.54
CA PHE A 128 6.39 12.01 2.54
C PHE A 128 5.89 11.71 3.96
N VAL A 129 4.57 11.63 4.13
CA VAL A 129 3.94 11.42 5.45
C VAL A 129 3.53 9.97 5.70
N SER A 130 3.51 9.15 4.64
CA SER A 130 3.16 7.74 4.70
C SER A 130 3.92 6.98 3.63
N VAL A 131 4.45 5.81 4.01
CA VAL A 131 5.24 4.95 3.15
C VAL A 131 4.62 3.55 3.16
N GLY A 132 4.15 3.10 2.01
CA GLY A 132 3.61 1.75 1.84
C GLY A 132 4.69 0.76 1.44
N TYR A 133 4.71 -0.40 2.08
CA TYR A 133 5.51 -1.58 1.71
C TYR A 133 4.57 -2.72 1.30
N PRO A 134 3.80 -2.56 0.20
CA PRO A 134 2.62 -3.40 -0.03
C PRO A 134 2.98 -4.85 -0.40
N LEU A 135 4.19 -5.13 -0.87
CA LEU A 135 4.60 -6.45 -1.35
C LEU A 135 5.70 -7.12 -0.54
N THR A 136 6.38 -6.40 0.37
CA THR A 136 7.50 -6.95 1.15
C THR A 136 7.10 -8.24 1.88
N GLY A 137 6.00 -8.20 2.63
CA GLY A 137 5.54 -9.36 3.40
C GLY A 137 5.16 -10.56 2.53
N ILE A 138 4.45 -10.32 1.42
CA ILE A 138 4.03 -11.43 0.53
C ILE A 138 5.20 -12.00 -0.25
N TYR A 139 6.17 -11.19 -0.67
CA TYR A 139 7.39 -11.67 -1.32
C TYR A 139 8.25 -12.49 -0.36
N SER A 140 8.43 -12.03 0.88
CA SER A 140 9.12 -12.79 1.92
C SER A 140 8.44 -14.13 2.21
N ALA A 141 7.11 -14.12 2.38
CA ALA A 141 6.34 -15.33 2.64
C ALA A 141 6.38 -16.31 1.46
N ALA A 142 6.20 -15.82 0.23
CA ALA A 142 6.26 -16.65 -0.97
C ALA A 142 7.63 -17.32 -1.13
N ARG A 143 8.71 -16.59 -0.83
CA ARG A 143 10.08 -17.15 -0.87
C ARG A 143 10.26 -18.24 0.18
N ALA A 144 9.86 -17.99 1.43
CA ALA A 144 9.98 -18.95 2.52
C ALA A 144 9.17 -20.23 2.26
N LEU A 145 7.95 -20.09 1.73
CA LEU A 145 7.09 -21.23 1.37
C LEU A 145 7.71 -22.05 0.23
N ALA A 146 8.26 -21.40 -0.80
CA ALA A 146 8.95 -22.09 -1.89
C ALA A 146 10.13 -22.92 -1.36
N GLU A 147 11.01 -22.31 -0.55
CA GLU A 147 12.16 -23.01 0.03
C GLU A 147 11.74 -24.19 0.94
N ALA A 148 10.67 -24.04 1.72
CA ALA A 148 10.17 -25.11 2.57
C ALA A 148 9.59 -26.29 1.78
N PHE A 149 8.83 -26.02 0.72
CA PHE A 149 8.24 -27.08 -0.10
C PHE A 149 9.26 -27.77 -0.99
N ASP A 150 10.25 -27.05 -1.53
CA ASP A 150 11.37 -27.64 -2.25
C ASP A 150 12.13 -28.62 -1.34
N HIS A 151 12.45 -28.21 -0.11
CA HIS A 151 13.10 -29.09 0.87
C HIS A 151 12.28 -30.34 1.21
N LEU A 152 10.96 -30.18 1.43
CA LEU A 152 10.08 -31.32 1.72
C LEU A 152 10.01 -32.32 0.56
N LEU A 153 10.05 -31.85 -0.69
CA LEU A 153 10.06 -32.71 -1.87
C LEU A 153 11.38 -33.48 -2.01
N GLU A 154 12.51 -32.85 -1.67
CA GLU A 154 13.85 -33.44 -1.78
C GLU A 154 14.16 -34.42 -0.64
N GLU A 155 13.88 -34.02 0.61
CA GLU A 155 14.36 -34.72 1.80
C GLU A 155 13.27 -35.53 2.53
N GLY A 156 11.98 -35.32 2.18
CA GLY A 156 10.84 -36.00 2.80
C GLY A 156 10.63 -35.68 4.28
N ASN A 157 11.27 -34.63 4.81
CA ASN A 157 11.15 -34.16 6.19
C ASN A 157 11.48 -32.65 6.29
N SER A 158 11.29 -32.04 7.46
CA SER A 158 11.52 -30.60 7.69
C SER A 158 12.65 -30.30 8.68
N MET A 159 13.49 -31.26 9.04
CA MET A 159 14.46 -31.12 10.14
C MET A 159 15.46 -29.97 9.89
N ALA A 160 15.87 -29.75 8.65
CA ALA A 160 16.82 -28.68 8.29
C ALA A 160 16.16 -27.30 8.15
N MET A 161 14.83 -27.20 8.36
CA MET A 161 14.09 -25.94 8.28
C MET A 161 13.75 -25.36 9.65
N LEU A 162 14.04 -26.07 10.74
CA LEU A 162 13.59 -25.70 12.08
C LEU A 162 14.04 -24.28 12.49
N ASP A 163 15.25 -23.86 12.14
CA ASP A 163 15.79 -22.53 12.45
C ASP A 163 15.19 -21.39 11.61
N LYS A 164 14.50 -21.73 10.51
CA LYS A 164 13.82 -20.78 9.60
C LYS A 164 12.33 -20.66 9.87
N MET A 165 11.79 -21.45 10.80
CA MET A 165 10.36 -21.50 11.11
C MET A 165 10.06 -20.83 12.44
N MET A 166 8.88 -20.22 12.52
CA MET A 166 8.31 -19.82 13.80
C MET A 166 8.12 -21.06 14.68
N GLN A 167 8.66 -21.02 15.90
CA GLN A 167 8.55 -22.14 16.83
C GLN A 167 7.14 -22.23 17.42
N PHE A 168 6.80 -23.38 17.98
CA PHE A 168 5.47 -23.64 18.54
C PHE A 168 5.06 -22.57 19.56
N ASP A 169 5.94 -22.23 20.50
CA ASP A 169 5.65 -21.26 21.56
C ASP A 169 5.51 -19.83 21.01
N GLU A 170 6.35 -19.48 20.03
CA GLU A 170 6.27 -18.18 19.35
C GLU A 170 4.94 -18.02 18.60
N PHE A 171 4.54 -19.05 17.85
CA PHE A 171 3.24 -19.05 17.15
C PHE A 171 2.07 -19.06 18.13
N SER A 172 2.18 -19.83 19.22
CA SER A 172 1.17 -19.90 20.27
C SER A 172 0.94 -18.53 20.93
N SER A 173 2.02 -17.76 21.14
CA SER A 173 1.92 -16.38 21.62
C SER A 173 1.22 -15.48 20.61
N VAL A 174 1.52 -15.59 19.31
CA VAL A 174 0.89 -14.79 18.25
C VAL A 174 -0.61 -15.06 18.17
N VAL A 175 -1.04 -16.32 18.32
CA VAL A 175 -2.48 -16.68 18.25
C VAL A 175 -3.22 -16.50 19.59
N GLY A 176 -2.55 -15.99 20.63
CA GLY A 176 -3.12 -15.72 21.94
C GLY A 176 -3.57 -16.99 22.67
N LEU A 177 -2.77 -18.07 22.62
CA LEU A 177 -3.16 -19.36 23.20
C LEU A 177 -3.39 -19.29 24.72
N GLU A 178 -2.55 -18.55 25.45
CA GLU A 178 -2.68 -18.39 26.91
C GLU A 178 -3.99 -17.68 27.32
N GLU A 179 -4.41 -16.65 26.57
CA GLU A 179 -5.70 -16.00 26.82
C GLU A 179 -6.87 -16.97 26.63
N LYS A 180 -6.77 -17.86 25.63
CA LYS A 180 -7.77 -18.89 25.38
C LYS A 180 -7.81 -19.92 26.49
N TYR A 181 -6.66 -20.34 27.03
CA TYR A 181 -6.62 -21.21 28.20
C TYR A 181 -7.25 -20.54 29.42
N GLY A 182 -6.95 -19.27 29.69
CA GLY A 182 -7.58 -18.53 30.77
C GLY A 182 -9.11 -18.42 30.63
N LEU A 183 -9.61 -18.29 29.40
CA LEU A 183 -11.05 -18.33 29.12
C LEU A 183 -11.63 -19.73 29.34
N ASP A 184 -10.96 -20.77 28.87
CA ASP A 184 -11.37 -22.16 29.09
C ASP A 184 -11.47 -22.44 30.59
N GLU A 185 -10.42 -22.21 31.36
CA GLU A 185 -10.41 -22.42 32.82
C GLU A 185 -11.52 -21.65 33.53
N LYS A 186 -11.79 -20.40 33.11
CA LYS A 186 -12.81 -19.55 33.71
C LYS A 186 -14.24 -20.07 33.46
N TYR A 187 -14.49 -20.70 32.31
CA TYR A 187 -15.84 -21.09 31.88
C TYR A 187 -16.04 -22.60 31.74
N ARG A 188 -15.02 -23.40 32.08
CA ARG A 188 -15.09 -24.86 32.05
C ARG A 188 -16.10 -25.34 33.10
N VAL A 189 -17.00 -26.23 32.66
CA VAL A 189 -17.97 -26.93 33.51
C VAL A 189 -17.33 -28.17 34.11
#